data_AF-A0A0Q5VGI2-F1
#
_entry.id   AF-A0A0Q5VGI2-F1
#
_cell.length_a   1.000
_cell.length_b   1.000
_cell.length_c   1.000
_cell.angle_alpha   90.00
_cell.angle_beta   90.00
_cell.angle_gamma   90.00
#
_symmetry.space_group_name_H-M   'P 1'
#
loop_
_entity.id
_entity.type
_entity.pdbx_description
1 polymer ?
#
loop_
_entity_poly.entity_id
_entity_poly.type
_entity_poly.pdbx_seq_one_letter_code
_entity_poly.pdbx_strand_id
1 'polypeptide(L)'
;MSLSPCRAGDNWIEPGDSEGMNDVSEPSTKIVLADRSDGLGQRILSILKAMNLAQIMGVNYAFTWDHKDLEHHALPAAADVFTADYLAAHIVENPTDFFELSQPIADRAHMDKAAEGLKGWSLKSSTAYRRLPTELRRSPPGTYAALFDGIGFRRYIRKAILAARQVKLAERPVAIHLRAGDIIYGSYRFRDQFTRKVVALPVARWLIEHWRAAGRTVVLFAQDPEVAAQYRDQADVIVAADLSERFATPIQRALFEITLMSRCAEIHAGFSAFAHVAARIGDFKAKAPRDSLPLEQQVDVIRTALADPTVRQRDPRLQTAFAAWAAADVLLEQQRWSDALPLLERAVADDPVNGFYRVKLASSLYRLERDAEADAVMAAALESQNRSIRKARQIALAALKETSGKGFTLQSDREIFAEASSRGSEQARRLADLTAR
;
A
#
# COMPACT_ATOMS: atom_id res chain seq x y z
N MET A 1 -17.19 22.91 -81.86
CA MET A 1 -15.95 22.26 -81.40
C MET A 1 -16.25 20.77 -81.29
N SER A 2 -16.13 20.01 -82.38
CA SER A 2 -14.94 19.20 -82.75
C SER A 2 -14.67 18.10 -81.71
N LEU A 3 -15.26 16.90 -81.85
CA LEU A 3 -14.74 15.70 -82.53
C LEU A 3 -13.61 14.96 -81.78
N SER A 4 -13.98 13.77 -81.24
CA SER A 4 -13.34 12.43 -81.14
C SER A 4 -11.94 12.19 -81.80
N PRO A 5 -11.16 11.10 -81.51
CA PRO A 5 -11.64 9.73 -81.20
C PRO A 5 -10.78 8.79 -80.31
N CYS A 6 -11.34 7.59 -80.13
CA CYS A 6 -10.79 6.34 -79.57
C CYS A 6 -9.34 5.98 -79.99
N ARG A 7 -8.64 5.22 -79.14
CA ARG A 7 -7.99 3.95 -79.52
C ARG A 7 -7.63 3.08 -78.31
N ALA A 8 -7.92 1.79 -78.46
CA ALA A 8 -7.39 0.69 -77.67
C ALA A 8 -5.89 0.48 -77.96
N GLY A 9 -5.18 -0.08 -76.98
CA GLY A 9 -3.81 -0.54 -77.13
C GLY A 9 -3.38 -1.30 -75.88
N ASP A 10 -3.28 -2.62 -76.03
CA ASP A 10 -2.76 -3.58 -75.08
C ASP A 10 -1.37 -3.19 -74.55
N ASN A 11 -1.09 -3.49 -73.28
CA ASN A 11 0.13 -4.20 -72.94
C ASN A 11 0.04 -4.80 -71.52
N TRP A 12 0.18 -6.11 -71.52
CA TRP A 12 0.51 -6.96 -70.39
C TRP A 12 1.77 -6.46 -69.67
N ILE A 13 1.69 -6.35 -68.35
CA ILE A 13 2.84 -6.37 -67.44
C ILE A 13 2.51 -7.42 -66.38
N GLU A 14 3.41 -8.40 -66.23
CA GLU A 14 3.32 -9.49 -65.27
C GLU A 14 3.14 -8.97 -63.83
N PRO A 15 2.29 -9.58 -62.98
CA PRO A 15 2.32 -9.30 -61.56
C PRO A 15 3.55 -10.00 -60.96
N GLY A 16 4.57 -9.20 -60.67
CA GLY A 16 5.66 -9.61 -59.79
C GLY A 16 5.12 -9.98 -58.42
N ASP A 17 5.65 -11.07 -57.88
CA ASP A 17 5.34 -11.62 -56.57
C ASP A 17 5.37 -10.53 -55.50
N SER A 18 4.20 -10.22 -54.95
CA SER A 18 4.05 -9.48 -53.71
C SER A 18 3.75 -10.44 -52.58
N GLU A 19 4.75 -11.26 -52.23
CA GLU A 19 4.82 -11.86 -50.90
C GLU A 19 5.05 -10.74 -49.88
N GLY A 20 3.96 -10.32 -49.26
CA GLY A 20 3.95 -9.37 -48.16
C GLY A 20 2.59 -9.32 -47.49
N MET A 21 1.89 -10.46 -47.46
CA MET A 21 0.59 -10.58 -46.81
C MET A 21 0.81 -10.92 -45.34
N ASN A 22 0.68 -9.89 -44.51
CA ASN A 22 0.37 -9.90 -43.08
C ASN A 22 0.44 -11.28 -42.39
N ASP A 23 1.56 -11.54 -41.72
CA ASP A 23 1.59 -12.51 -40.63
C ASP A 23 0.76 -11.95 -39.47
N VAL A 24 -0.55 -12.17 -39.52
CA VAL A 24 -1.39 -12.11 -38.33
C VAL A 24 -1.08 -13.38 -37.56
N SER A 25 0.05 -13.35 -36.83
CA SER A 25 0.41 -14.39 -35.89
C SER A 25 -0.80 -14.70 -35.02
N GLU A 26 -1.20 -15.97 -34.91
CA GLU A 26 -2.25 -16.39 -33.99
C GLU A 26 -2.00 -15.77 -32.60
N PRO A 27 -3.03 -15.26 -31.91
CA PRO A 27 -2.85 -14.65 -30.62
C PRO A 27 -2.16 -15.66 -29.68
N SER A 28 -0.96 -15.28 -29.23
CA SER A 28 -0.16 -16.07 -28.31
C SER A 28 -1.01 -16.56 -27.14
N THR A 29 -0.93 -17.87 -26.86
CA THR A 29 -1.65 -18.55 -25.76
C THR A 29 -1.14 -18.13 -24.38
N LYS A 30 -0.09 -17.30 -24.31
CA LYS A 30 0.48 -16.82 -23.06
C LYS A 30 -0.52 -15.95 -22.29
N ILE A 31 -0.38 -15.93 -20.98
CA ILE A 31 -1.24 -15.17 -20.07
C ILE A 31 -0.39 -14.33 -19.12
N VAL A 32 -0.84 -13.10 -18.84
CA VAL A 32 -0.35 -12.33 -17.69
C VAL A 32 -1.26 -12.60 -16.49
N LEU A 33 -0.71 -13.23 -15.45
CA LEU A 33 -1.43 -13.62 -14.25
C LEU A 33 -1.24 -12.60 -13.12
N ALA A 34 -2.34 -12.04 -12.61
CA ALA A 34 -2.36 -11.31 -11.34
C ALA A 34 -2.49 -12.29 -10.16
N ASP A 35 -1.36 -12.65 -9.54
CA ASP A 35 -1.29 -13.67 -8.49
C ASP A 35 -1.04 -13.06 -7.10
N ARG A 36 -2.04 -12.40 -6.51
CA ARG A 36 -1.90 -11.75 -5.19
C ARG A 36 -2.83 -12.39 -4.16
N SER A 37 -2.27 -12.68 -2.98
CA SER A 37 -3.00 -13.21 -1.82
C SER A 37 -3.33 -12.15 -0.76
N ASP A 38 -2.99 -10.88 -0.98
CA ASP A 38 -3.11 -9.82 0.03
C ASP A 38 -4.48 -9.09 0.00
N GLY A 39 -4.59 -7.93 0.66
CA GLY A 39 -5.85 -7.19 0.75
C GLY A 39 -6.38 -6.64 -0.58
N LEU A 40 -7.68 -6.34 -0.61
CA LEU A 40 -8.45 -5.91 -1.79
C LEU A 40 -7.70 -4.95 -2.73
N GLY A 41 -7.13 -3.87 -2.20
CA GLY A 41 -6.52 -2.82 -3.01
C GLY A 41 -5.29 -3.31 -3.80
N GLN A 42 -4.49 -4.22 -3.24
CA GLN A 42 -3.33 -4.76 -3.94
C GLN A 42 -3.74 -5.78 -5.01
N ARG A 43 -4.79 -6.58 -4.75
CA ARG A 43 -5.37 -7.49 -5.75
C ARG A 43 -5.94 -6.73 -6.94
N ILE A 44 -6.77 -5.71 -6.69
CA ILE A 44 -7.29 -4.84 -7.76
C ILE A 44 -6.15 -4.14 -8.51
N LEU A 45 -5.14 -3.62 -7.80
CA LEU A 45 -3.97 -3.02 -8.44
C LEU A 45 -3.20 -4.02 -9.32
N SER A 46 -3.07 -5.28 -8.88
CA SER A 46 -2.40 -6.33 -9.65
C SER A 46 -3.21 -6.73 -10.87
N ILE A 47 -4.53 -6.85 -10.75
CA ILE A 47 -5.44 -7.09 -11.90
C ILE A 47 -5.27 -5.98 -12.93
N LEU A 48 -5.35 -4.72 -12.53
CA LEU A 48 -5.17 -3.59 -13.45
C LEU A 48 -3.80 -3.58 -14.14
N LYS A 49 -2.74 -3.94 -13.41
CA LYS A 49 -1.39 -4.07 -13.96
C LYS A 49 -1.28 -5.23 -14.94
N ALA A 50 -1.88 -6.38 -14.63
CA ALA A 50 -1.92 -7.55 -15.51
C ALA A 50 -2.68 -7.23 -16.79
N MET A 51 -3.85 -6.58 -16.70
CA MET A 51 -4.63 -6.13 -17.85
C MET A 51 -3.82 -5.18 -18.73
N ASN A 52 -3.14 -4.19 -18.15
CA ASN A 52 -2.32 -3.25 -18.92
C ASN A 52 -1.14 -3.94 -19.62
N LEU A 53 -0.44 -4.82 -18.92
CA LEU A 53 0.68 -5.57 -19.50
C LEU A 53 0.21 -6.52 -20.60
N ALA A 54 -0.94 -7.18 -20.40
CA ALA A 54 -1.55 -8.05 -21.39
C ALA A 54 -1.91 -7.28 -22.67
N GLN A 55 -2.46 -6.06 -22.55
CA GLN A 55 -2.70 -5.18 -23.70
C GLN A 55 -1.41 -4.82 -24.45
N ILE A 56 -0.34 -4.47 -23.73
CA ILE A 56 0.95 -4.14 -24.34
C ILE A 56 1.57 -5.36 -25.06
N MET A 57 1.43 -6.54 -24.47
CA MET A 57 2.00 -7.79 -24.97
C MET A 57 1.14 -8.44 -26.07
N GLY A 58 -0.10 -7.99 -26.26
CA GLY A 58 -1.06 -8.60 -27.20
C GLY A 58 -1.52 -9.99 -26.76
N VAL A 59 -1.69 -10.21 -25.46
CA VAL A 59 -2.05 -11.50 -24.87
C VAL A 59 -3.24 -11.38 -23.91
N ASN A 60 -3.73 -12.50 -23.40
CA ASN A 60 -4.79 -12.52 -22.38
C ASN A 60 -4.24 -12.25 -20.97
N TYR A 61 -5.14 -11.91 -20.04
CA TYR A 61 -4.83 -11.85 -18.61
C TYR A 61 -5.76 -12.75 -17.81
N ALA A 62 -5.28 -13.16 -16.64
CA ALA A 62 -6.02 -13.92 -15.66
C ALA A 62 -5.67 -13.43 -14.25
N PHE A 63 -6.41 -13.89 -13.23
CA PHE A 63 -6.12 -13.59 -11.84
C PHE A 63 -6.46 -14.74 -10.90
N THR A 64 -5.80 -14.76 -9.74
CA THR A 64 -6.19 -15.61 -8.63
C THR A 64 -7.05 -14.85 -7.62
N TRP A 65 -7.98 -15.56 -6.98
CA TRP A 65 -8.81 -15.01 -5.91
C TRP A 65 -8.92 -15.98 -4.75
N ASP A 66 -7.80 -16.20 -4.06
CA ASP A 66 -7.82 -16.96 -2.82
C ASP A 66 -8.44 -16.15 -1.68
N HIS A 67 -9.36 -16.73 -0.91
CA HIS A 67 -10.02 -16.13 0.24
C HIS A 67 -9.64 -16.80 1.57
N LYS A 68 -8.76 -17.81 1.55
CA LYS A 68 -8.61 -18.76 2.65
C LYS A 68 -7.76 -18.30 3.84
N ASP A 69 -6.93 -17.26 3.75
CA ASP A 69 -6.02 -16.90 4.86
C ASP A 69 -5.85 -15.40 5.07
N LEU A 70 -6.91 -14.72 5.49
CA LEU A 70 -6.80 -13.31 5.87
C LEU A 70 -7.50 -13.05 7.21
N GLU A 71 -6.81 -13.40 8.31
CA GLU A 71 -7.20 -13.04 9.69
C GLU A 71 -7.53 -11.55 9.87
N HIS A 72 -7.12 -10.67 8.93
CA HIS A 72 -7.29 -9.22 9.00
C HIS A 72 -7.96 -8.57 7.77
N HIS A 73 -8.29 -9.36 6.74
CA HIS A 73 -8.96 -8.88 5.53
C HIS A 73 -9.97 -9.92 5.06
N ALA A 74 -11.13 -10.03 5.72
CA ALA A 74 -12.21 -10.86 5.21
C ALA A 74 -12.60 -10.36 3.80
N LEU A 75 -12.06 -11.02 2.78
CA LEU A 75 -12.42 -10.81 1.39
C LEU A 75 -13.63 -11.70 1.10
N PRO A 76 -14.67 -11.17 0.44
CA PRO A 76 -15.77 -12.00 0.00
C PRO A 76 -15.30 -13.00 -1.07
N ALA A 77 -16.08 -14.05 -1.28
CA ALA A 77 -15.77 -15.04 -2.30
C ALA A 77 -15.74 -14.39 -3.69
N ALA A 78 -14.97 -14.96 -4.63
CA ALA A 78 -14.84 -14.39 -5.98
C ALA A 78 -16.22 -14.22 -6.66
N ALA A 79 -17.11 -15.18 -6.45
CA ALA A 79 -18.49 -15.17 -6.94
C ALA A 79 -19.35 -14.02 -6.38
N ASP A 80 -19.00 -13.45 -5.22
CA ASP A 80 -19.67 -12.27 -4.68
C ASP A 80 -19.11 -10.98 -5.32
N VAL A 81 -17.87 -10.98 -5.78
CA VAL A 81 -17.22 -9.80 -6.35
C VAL A 81 -17.47 -9.65 -7.84
N PHE A 82 -17.37 -10.75 -8.57
CA PHE A 82 -17.35 -10.77 -10.04
C PHE A 82 -18.55 -11.49 -10.64
N THR A 83 -18.90 -11.17 -11.89
CA THR A 83 -19.91 -11.89 -12.66
C THR A 83 -19.42 -13.28 -13.05
N ALA A 84 -20.37 -14.20 -13.30
CA ALA A 84 -20.03 -15.57 -13.71
C ALA A 84 -19.19 -15.58 -15.00
N ASP A 85 -19.58 -14.80 -16.00
CA ASP A 85 -18.86 -14.72 -17.28
C ASP A 85 -17.42 -14.21 -17.10
N TYR A 86 -17.23 -13.22 -16.22
CA TYR A 86 -15.90 -12.68 -15.95
C TYR A 86 -15.01 -13.69 -15.22
N LEU A 87 -15.58 -14.46 -14.29
CA LEU A 87 -14.86 -15.55 -13.63
C LEU A 87 -14.50 -16.63 -14.64
N ALA A 88 -15.45 -17.10 -15.45
CA ALA A 88 -15.22 -18.13 -16.47
C ALA A 88 -14.10 -17.74 -17.46
N ALA A 89 -13.98 -16.44 -17.77
CA ALA A 89 -12.96 -15.94 -18.68
C ALA A 89 -11.58 -15.72 -18.05
N HIS A 90 -11.50 -15.42 -16.74
CA HIS A 90 -10.27 -14.84 -16.16
C HIS A 90 -9.79 -15.47 -14.86
N ILE A 91 -10.59 -16.23 -14.12
CA ILE A 91 -10.12 -16.82 -12.86
C ILE A 91 -9.26 -18.04 -13.14
N VAL A 92 -8.14 -18.15 -12.43
CA VAL A 92 -7.30 -19.35 -12.42
C VAL A 92 -7.23 -19.88 -10.99
N GLU A 93 -7.65 -21.13 -10.81
CA GLU A 93 -7.49 -21.85 -9.56
C GLU A 93 -6.13 -22.56 -9.55
N ASN A 94 -5.37 -22.43 -8.45
CA ASN A 94 -4.09 -23.09 -8.25
C ASN A 94 -3.10 -22.90 -9.42
N PRO A 95 -2.64 -21.66 -9.67
CA PRO A 95 -1.78 -21.39 -10.83
C PRO A 95 -0.45 -22.15 -10.75
N THR A 96 -0.12 -22.89 -11.81
CA THR A 96 1.19 -23.53 -12.02
C THR A 96 1.75 -23.15 -13.39
N ASP A 97 3.06 -23.30 -13.56
CA ASP A 97 3.76 -23.14 -14.84
C ASP A 97 3.78 -21.68 -15.34
N PHE A 98 3.94 -20.72 -14.43
CA PHE A 98 4.13 -19.30 -14.76
C PHE A 98 5.52 -18.83 -14.32
N PHE A 99 6.15 -17.97 -15.13
CA PHE A 99 7.37 -17.29 -14.73
C PHE A 99 7.03 -16.19 -13.72
N GLU A 100 7.50 -16.30 -12.48
CA GLU A 100 7.36 -15.21 -11.52
C GLU A 100 8.30 -14.06 -11.89
N LEU A 101 7.75 -12.86 -12.09
CA LEU A 101 8.49 -11.62 -12.35
C LEU A 101 9.22 -11.13 -11.10
N SER A 102 10.22 -11.92 -10.69
CA SER A 102 11.00 -11.80 -9.48
C SER A 102 12.30 -11.00 -9.67
N GLN A 103 12.73 -10.82 -10.92
CA GLN A 103 13.98 -10.15 -11.29
C GLN A 103 13.73 -9.03 -12.32
N PRO A 104 14.65 -8.07 -12.48
CA PRO A 104 14.58 -7.05 -13.53
C PRO A 104 14.45 -7.68 -14.93
N ILE A 105 13.50 -7.19 -15.72
CA ILE A 105 13.34 -7.53 -17.14
C ILE A 105 13.95 -6.40 -17.97
N ALA A 106 14.74 -6.77 -18.97
CA ALA A 106 15.47 -5.81 -19.80
C ALA A 106 14.57 -5.20 -20.87
N ASP A 107 13.84 -6.06 -21.58
CA ASP A 107 13.00 -5.73 -22.72
C ASP A 107 11.95 -6.85 -22.95
N ARG A 108 11.18 -6.74 -24.03
CA ARG A 108 10.17 -7.73 -24.43
C ARG A 108 10.79 -9.10 -24.79
N ALA A 109 11.92 -9.14 -25.48
CA ALA A 109 12.54 -10.40 -25.89
C ALA A 109 13.04 -11.21 -24.68
N HIS A 110 13.60 -10.52 -23.67
CA HIS A 110 13.93 -11.13 -22.39
C HIS A 110 12.67 -11.65 -21.69
N MET A 111 11.56 -10.90 -21.72
CA MET A 111 10.30 -11.34 -21.15
C MET A 111 9.80 -12.64 -21.82
N ASP A 112 9.80 -12.71 -23.15
CA ASP A 112 9.39 -13.89 -23.91
C ASP A 112 10.28 -15.11 -23.61
N LYS A 113 11.60 -14.92 -23.61
CA LYS A 113 12.57 -15.97 -23.25
C LYS A 113 12.38 -16.47 -21.82
N ALA A 114 12.12 -15.58 -20.87
CA ALA A 114 11.93 -15.94 -19.46
C ALA A 114 10.70 -16.84 -19.25
N ALA A 115 9.71 -16.76 -20.13
CA ALA A 115 8.51 -17.59 -20.11
C ALA A 115 8.50 -18.70 -21.17
N GLU A 116 9.65 -19.06 -21.76
CA GLU A 116 9.75 -20.16 -22.72
C GLU A 116 9.30 -21.48 -22.08
N GLY A 117 8.45 -22.24 -22.77
CA GLY A 117 7.84 -23.47 -22.22
C GLY A 117 6.78 -23.27 -21.11
N LEU A 118 6.54 -22.04 -20.65
CA LEU A 118 5.59 -21.72 -19.57
C LEU A 118 4.25 -21.17 -20.10
N LYS A 119 3.22 -21.08 -19.25
CA LYS A 119 1.91 -20.50 -19.61
C LYS A 119 1.92 -18.97 -19.68
N GLY A 120 2.98 -18.33 -19.20
CA GLY A 120 3.15 -16.88 -19.24
C GLY A 120 3.83 -16.35 -17.99
N TRP A 121 3.40 -15.18 -17.52
CA TRP A 121 4.08 -14.43 -16.46
C TRP A 121 3.16 -14.19 -15.26
N SER A 122 3.72 -14.25 -14.05
CA SER A 122 2.99 -13.99 -12.81
C SER A 122 3.48 -12.72 -12.12
N LEU A 123 2.52 -11.87 -11.76
CA LEU A 123 2.69 -10.68 -10.92
C LEU A 123 2.49 -11.01 -9.44
N LYS A 124 3.28 -11.96 -8.94
CA LYS A 124 3.15 -12.45 -7.56
C LYS A 124 3.61 -11.46 -6.50
N SER A 125 4.66 -10.69 -6.79
CA SER A 125 5.21 -9.67 -5.88
C SER A 125 4.63 -8.27 -6.14
N SER A 126 4.47 -7.46 -5.10
CA SER A 126 4.06 -6.05 -5.21
C SER A 126 5.04 -5.19 -6.02
N THR A 127 6.30 -5.64 -6.10
CA THR A 127 7.38 -5.00 -6.87
C THR A 127 7.54 -5.57 -8.27
N ALA A 128 6.89 -6.69 -8.61
CA ALA A 128 7.03 -7.36 -9.91
C ALA A 128 6.84 -6.38 -11.08
N TYR A 129 5.75 -5.62 -11.04
CA TYR A 129 5.45 -4.65 -12.08
C TYR A 129 6.48 -3.52 -12.17
N ARG A 130 7.23 -3.18 -11.12
CA ARG A 130 8.28 -2.13 -11.16
C ARG A 130 9.58 -2.63 -11.79
N ARG A 131 9.75 -3.95 -11.88
CA ARG A 131 10.93 -4.61 -12.48
C ARG A 131 10.87 -4.66 -14.00
N LEU A 132 9.71 -4.33 -14.57
CA LEU A 132 9.52 -4.21 -16.00
C LEU A 132 10.15 -2.90 -16.51
N PRO A 133 10.64 -2.87 -17.75
CA PRO A 133 11.12 -1.65 -18.37
C PRO A 133 9.95 -0.68 -18.67
N THR A 134 10.24 0.58 -18.98
CA THR A 134 9.21 1.64 -18.97
C THR A 134 8.15 1.44 -20.06
N GLU A 135 8.55 0.94 -21.23
CA GLU A 135 7.70 0.58 -22.36
C GLU A 135 6.68 -0.50 -22.02
N LEU A 136 7.01 -1.43 -21.14
CA LEU A 136 6.08 -2.46 -20.64
C LEU A 136 5.23 -2.00 -19.45
N ARG A 137 5.35 -0.73 -19.06
CA ARG A 137 4.60 -0.13 -17.94
C ARG A 137 3.77 1.10 -18.33
N ARG A 138 4.14 1.76 -19.41
CA ARG A 138 3.55 3.02 -19.87
C ARG A 138 2.22 2.73 -20.56
N SER A 139 1.24 3.57 -20.26
CA SER A 139 -0.09 3.54 -20.87
C SER A 139 -0.50 4.97 -21.20
N PRO A 140 -1.32 5.19 -22.24
CA PRO A 140 -2.00 6.46 -22.44
C PRO A 140 -2.82 6.89 -21.21
N PRO A 141 -3.10 8.20 -21.03
CA PRO A 141 -4.10 8.65 -20.06
C PRO A 141 -5.46 7.99 -20.33
N GLY A 142 -6.20 7.68 -19.27
CA GLY A 142 -7.51 7.05 -19.32
C GLY A 142 -7.47 5.52 -19.40
N THR A 143 -6.31 4.91 -19.72
CA THR A 143 -6.22 3.45 -19.85
C THR A 143 -6.65 2.74 -18.57
N TYR A 144 -6.12 3.12 -17.41
CA TYR A 144 -6.46 2.44 -16.16
C TYR A 144 -7.91 2.65 -15.71
N ALA A 145 -8.52 3.79 -16.05
CA ALA A 145 -9.95 4.01 -15.84
C ALA A 145 -10.79 3.05 -16.70
N ALA A 146 -10.45 2.93 -17.99
CA ALA A 146 -11.11 2.00 -18.91
C ALA A 146 -10.93 0.53 -18.49
N LEU A 147 -9.71 0.15 -18.06
CA LEU A 147 -9.43 -1.19 -17.54
C LEU A 147 -10.26 -1.47 -16.29
N PHE A 148 -10.33 -0.52 -15.34
CA PHE A 148 -11.15 -0.67 -14.14
C PHE A 148 -12.65 -0.81 -14.46
N ASP A 149 -13.15 -0.08 -15.45
CA ASP A 149 -14.53 -0.20 -15.93
C ASP A 149 -14.83 -1.52 -16.65
N GLY A 150 -13.80 -2.11 -17.26
CA GLY A 150 -13.83 -3.41 -17.92
C GLY A 150 -13.84 -4.60 -16.95
N ILE A 151 -13.54 -4.39 -15.66
CA ILE A 151 -13.66 -5.46 -14.66
C ILE A 151 -15.13 -5.84 -14.49
N GLY A 152 -15.43 -7.13 -14.64
CA GLY A 152 -16.78 -7.68 -14.54
C GLY A 152 -17.29 -7.76 -13.10
N PHE A 153 -17.39 -6.63 -12.41
CA PHE A 153 -17.95 -6.57 -11.06
C PHE A 153 -19.45 -6.90 -11.04
N ARG A 154 -19.92 -7.54 -9.95
CA ARG A 154 -21.35 -7.74 -9.71
C ARG A 154 -22.12 -6.42 -9.71
N ARG A 155 -23.40 -6.48 -10.11
CA ARG A 155 -24.28 -5.31 -10.25
C ARG A 155 -24.31 -4.42 -9.01
N TYR A 156 -24.34 -5.01 -7.81
CA TYR A 156 -24.42 -4.25 -6.56
C TYR A 156 -23.13 -3.47 -6.24
N ILE A 157 -21.97 -3.97 -6.66
CA ILE A 157 -20.68 -3.28 -6.61
C ILE A 157 -20.63 -2.17 -7.68
N ARG A 158 -21.03 -2.48 -8.91
CA ARG A 158 -21.09 -1.49 -9.99
C ARG A 158 -21.98 -0.30 -9.63
N LYS A 159 -23.10 -0.52 -8.92
CA LYS A 159 -23.94 0.55 -8.35
C LYS A 159 -23.15 1.49 -7.43
N ALA A 160 -22.27 0.97 -6.58
CA ALA A 160 -21.44 1.78 -5.69
C ALA A 160 -20.41 2.59 -6.48
N ILE A 161 -19.72 1.99 -7.45
CA ILE A 161 -18.78 2.68 -8.35
C ILE A 161 -19.48 3.82 -9.10
N LEU A 162 -20.65 3.57 -9.68
CA LEU A 162 -21.43 4.60 -10.38
C LEU A 162 -21.90 5.72 -9.44
N ALA A 163 -22.33 5.38 -8.23
CA ALA A 163 -22.73 6.36 -7.24
C ALA A 163 -21.57 7.27 -6.80
N ALA A 164 -20.34 6.74 -6.73
CA ALA A 164 -19.14 7.53 -6.44
C ALA A 164 -18.84 8.56 -7.53
N ARG A 165 -19.09 8.20 -8.81
CA ARG A 165 -18.95 9.11 -9.95
C ARG A 165 -19.96 10.26 -9.95
N GLN A 166 -21.11 10.06 -9.31
CA GLN A 166 -22.19 11.04 -9.22
C GLN A 166 -22.06 12.00 -8.02
N VAL A 167 -21.12 11.74 -7.10
CA VAL A 167 -20.87 12.67 -5.98
C VAL A 167 -20.47 14.03 -6.53
N LYS A 168 -21.16 15.08 -6.09
CA LYS A 168 -20.79 16.46 -6.40
C LYS A 168 -19.54 16.80 -5.59
N LEU A 169 -18.47 17.15 -6.29
CA LEU A 169 -17.23 17.60 -5.70
C LEU A 169 -16.98 19.03 -6.16
N ALA A 170 -16.32 19.83 -5.31
CA ALA A 170 -15.79 21.12 -5.70
C ALA A 170 -14.77 20.98 -6.84
N GLU A 171 -14.41 22.10 -7.46
CA GLU A 171 -13.36 22.11 -8.46
C GLU A 171 -12.01 21.69 -7.83
N ARG A 172 -11.36 20.69 -8.43
CA ARG A 172 -10.03 20.17 -8.04
C ARG A 172 -9.90 19.84 -6.54
N PRO A 173 -10.71 18.91 -5.98
CA PRO A 173 -10.62 18.60 -4.56
C PRO A 173 -9.34 17.82 -4.24
N VAL A 174 -8.89 17.87 -2.99
CA VAL A 174 -7.68 17.18 -2.51
C VAL A 174 -8.07 15.99 -1.64
N ALA A 175 -7.61 14.79 -1.96
CA ALA A 175 -7.84 13.62 -1.12
C ALA A 175 -6.75 13.48 -0.05
N ILE A 176 -7.15 13.31 1.20
CA ILE A 176 -6.25 12.90 2.30
C ILE A 176 -6.66 11.50 2.74
N HIS A 177 -5.77 10.52 2.57
CA HIS A 177 -6.05 9.12 2.90
C HIS A 177 -5.33 8.67 4.17
N LEU A 178 -6.13 8.46 5.22
CA LEU A 178 -5.72 8.00 6.54
C LEU A 178 -5.99 6.50 6.65
N ARG A 179 -5.00 5.70 6.25
CA ARG A 179 -4.99 4.26 6.51
C ARG A 179 -4.87 4.03 8.02
N ALA A 180 -5.69 3.15 8.56
CA ALA A 180 -5.59 2.70 9.96
C ALA A 180 -5.84 1.19 10.03
N GLY A 181 -6.85 0.76 10.79
CA GLY A 181 -7.27 -0.63 10.87
C GLY A 181 -6.18 -1.51 11.47
N ASP A 182 -5.81 -2.57 10.79
CA ASP A 182 -4.85 -3.58 11.23
C ASP A 182 -3.44 -3.05 11.53
N ILE A 183 -3.03 -1.93 10.92
CA ILE A 183 -1.73 -1.30 11.16
C ILE A 183 -1.69 -0.50 12.47
N ILE A 184 -2.81 0.03 12.95
CA ILE A 184 -2.88 0.82 14.20
C ILE A 184 -3.50 0.00 15.33
N TYR A 185 -4.53 -0.79 15.02
CA TYR A 185 -5.35 -1.53 15.98
C TYR A 185 -5.11 -3.04 15.94
N GLY A 186 -4.54 -3.58 14.86
CA GLY A 186 -4.31 -5.02 14.66
C GLY A 186 -2.88 -5.48 14.94
N SER A 187 -2.51 -6.64 14.39
CA SER A 187 -1.21 -7.28 14.62
C SER A 187 -0.05 -6.58 13.89
N TYR A 188 -0.33 -5.81 12.84
CA TYR A 188 0.69 -5.11 12.07
C TYR A 188 1.30 -3.92 12.80
N ARG A 189 0.64 -3.38 13.83
CA ARG A 189 1.20 -2.31 14.69
C ARG A 189 2.44 -2.71 15.47
N PHE A 190 2.71 -4.00 15.52
CA PHE A 190 3.89 -4.55 16.17
C PHE A 190 5.09 -4.63 15.23
N ARG A 191 5.04 -4.10 14.00
CA ARG A 191 6.09 -4.24 12.97
C ARG A 191 6.45 -2.88 12.37
N ASP A 192 7.72 -2.69 11.98
CA ASP A 192 8.22 -1.44 11.38
C ASP A 192 7.85 -1.29 9.89
N GLN A 193 7.73 -2.40 9.16
CA GLN A 193 7.48 -2.40 7.71
C GLN A 193 6.20 -1.67 7.26
N PHE A 194 5.31 -1.35 8.19
CA PHE A 194 4.05 -0.67 7.92
C PHE A 194 4.04 0.82 8.29
N THR A 195 5.09 1.35 8.95
CA THR A 195 5.15 2.75 9.37
C THR A 195 4.86 3.69 8.21
N ARG A 196 5.53 3.49 7.07
CA ARG A 196 5.38 4.34 5.88
C ARG A 196 4.04 4.16 5.14
N LYS A 197 3.18 3.21 5.54
CA LYS A 197 1.85 3.01 4.94
C LYS A 197 0.77 3.92 5.54
N VAL A 198 1.03 4.48 6.72
CA VAL A 198 0.07 5.31 7.46
C VAL A 198 0.59 6.74 7.51
N VAL A 199 -0.31 7.70 7.37
CA VAL A 199 -0.02 9.10 7.67
C VAL A 199 -0.35 9.31 9.14
N ALA A 200 0.64 9.73 9.96
CA ALA A 200 0.41 10.01 11.37
C ALA A 200 -0.67 11.10 11.53
N LEU A 201 -1.57 10.93 12.51
CA LEU A 201 -2.73 11.80 12.67
C LEU A 201 -2.39 13.31 12.78
N PRO A 202 -1.35 13.74 13.53
CA PRO A 202 -0.95 15.15 13.54
C PRO A 202 -0.54 15.68 12.15
N VAL A 203 0.17 14.87 11.36
CA VAL A 203 0.57 15.22 9.99
C VAL A 203 -0.64 15.32 9.08
N ALA A 204 -1.60 14.40 9.21
CA ALA A 204 -2.84 14.45 8.44
C ALA A 204 -3.68 15.69 8.78
N ARG A 205 -3.77 16.05 10.07
CA ARG A 205 -4.42 17.28 10.51
C ARG A 205 -3.74 18.51 9.90
N TRP A 206 -2.41 18.56 9.91
CA TRP A 206 -1.67 19.62 9.25
C TRP A 206 -1.99 19.68 7.74
N LEU A 207 -2.01 18.54 7.04
CA LEU A 207 -2.34 18.50 5.61
C LEU A 207 -3.76 19.00 5.33
N ILE A 208 -4.73 18.61 6.16
CA ILE A 208 -6.12 19.08 6.05
C ILE A 208 -6.16 20.60 6.17
N GLU A 209 -5.57 21.17 7.23
CA GLU A 209 -5.58 22.63 7.42
C GLU A 209 -4.78 23.38 6.35
N HIS A 210 -3.66 22.82 5.90
CA HIS A 210 -2.83 23.39 4.82
C HIS A 210 -3.66 23.57 3.54
N TRP A 211 -4.39 22.53 3.11
CA TRP A 211 -5.18 22.59 1.89
C TRP A 211 -6.46 23.42 2.05
N ARG A 212 -7.08 23.41 3.23
CA ARG A 212 -8.20 24.31 3.54
C ARG A 212 -7.79 25.77 3.49
N ALA A 213 -6.65 26.12 4.09
CA ALA A 213 -6.09 27.47 4.03
C ALA A 213 -5.75 27.90 2.59
N ALA A 214 -5.42 26.94 1.71
CA ALA A 214 -5.26 27.18 0.27
C ALA A 214 -6.59 27.26 -0.52
N GLY A 215 -7.73 27.30 0.17
CA GLY A 215 -9.07 27.39 -0.44
C GLY A 215 -9.51 26.13 -1.17
N ARG A 216 -8.91 24.97 -0.87
CA ARG A 216 -9.23 23.69 -1.52
C ARG A 216 -10.14 22.86 -0.62
N THR A 217 -11.21 22.31 -1.20
CA THR A 217 -12.02 21.29 -0.52
C THR A 217 -11.20 20.03 -0.32
N VAL A 218 -11.21 19.52 0.92
CA VAL A 218 -10.57 18.27 1.29
C VAL A 218 -11.58 17.13 1.29
N VAL A 219 -11.24 16.00 0.68
CA VAL A 219 -12.00 14.75 0.80
C VAL A 219 -11.21 13.80 1.70
N LEU A 220 -11.71 13.57 2.91
CA LEU A 220 -11.06 12.78 3.94
C LEU A 220 -11.47 11.32 3.84
N PHE A 221 -10.49 10.45 3.58
CA PHE A 221 -10.65 9.00 3.56
C PHE A 221 -10.01 8.41 4.82
N ALA A 222 -10.72 8.51 5.94
CA ALA A 222 -10.28 8.00 7.24
C ALA A 222 -10.93 6.65 7.55
N GLN A 223 -10.10 5.62 7.72
CA GLN A 223 -10.57 4.30 8.11
C GLN A 223 -10.99 4.23 9.59
N ASP A 224 -10.47 5.14 10.41
CA ASP A 224 -10.78 5.26 11.83
C ASP A 224 -12.03 6.13 12.03
N PRO A 225 -13.14 5.58 12.55
CA PRO A 225 -14.39 6.32 12.68
C PRO A 225 -14.31 7.44 13.73
N GLU A 226 -13.51 7.29 14.79
CA GLU A 226 -13.35 8.34 15.81
C GLU A 226 -12.60 9.52 15.21
N VAL A 227 -11.58 9.26 14.39
CA VAL A 227 -10.88 10.31 13.64
C VAL A 227 -11.79 10.96 12.60
N ALA A 228 -12.56 10.17 11.84
CA ALA A 228 -13.48 10.70 10.84
C ALA A 228 -14.54 11.64 11.45
N ALA A 229 -15.07 11.28 12.62
CA ALA A 229 -16.07 12.07 13.34
C ALA A 229 -15.58 13.49 13.69
N GLN A 230 -14.28 13.71 13.89
CA GLN A 230 -13.71 15.02 14.22
C GLN A 230 -13.84 16.05 13.08
N TYR A 231 -14.17 15.62 11.86
CA TYR A 231 -14.19 16.47 10.67
C TYR A 231 -15.56 16.63 10.02
N ARG A 232 -16.62 16.00 10.56
CA ARG A 232 -17.95 15.98 9.93
C ARG A 232 -18.60 17.35 9.77
N ASP A 233 -18.39 18.23 10.76
CA ASP A 233 -19.04 19.54 10.80
C ASP A 233 -18.20 20.65 10.15
N GLN A 234 -17.13 20.30 9.44
CA GLN A 234 -16.24 21.28 8.80
C GLN A 234 -16.67 21.52 7.34
N ALA A 235 -17.11 22.75 7.04
CA ALA A 235 -17.72 23.12 5.75
C ALA A 235 -16.87 22.80 4.49
N ASP A 236 -15.55 22.68 4.63
CA ASP A 236 -14.61 22.39 3.53
C ASP A 236 -14.01 20.99 3.57
N VAL A 237 -14.53 20.11 4.43
CA VAL A 237 -14.09 18.72 4.55
C VAL A 237 -15.25 17.77 4.27
N ILE A 238 -15.11 16.98 3.21
CA ILE A 238 -16.03 15.89 2.88
C ILE A 238 -15.47 14.61 3.49
N VAL A 239 -16.14 14.06 4.49
CA VAL A 239 -15.80 12.75 5.07
C VAL A 239 -16.35 11.65 4.17
N ALA A 240 -15.46 10.91 3.49
CA ALA A 240 -15.86 9.90 2.50
C ALA A 240 -16.68 8.74 3.12
N ALA A 241 -16.43 8.42 4.38
CA ALA A 241 -17.15 7.39 5.12
C ALA A 241 -18.65 7.70 5.27
N ASP A 242 -19.01 8.97 5.45
CA ASP A 242 -20.42 9.39 5.56
C ASP A 242 -21.16 9.25 4.23
N LEU A 243 -20.44 9.26 3.10
CA LEU A 243 -21.01 9.00 1.78
C LEU A 243 -21.08 7.49 1.45
N SER A 244 -20.17 6.70 2.02
CA SER A 244 -20.03 5.28 1.75
C SER A 244 -20.87 4.40 2.70
N GLU A 245 -21.23 4.89 3.89
CA GLU A 245 -21.97 4.12 4.91
C GLU A 245 -23.30 3.54 4.42
N ARG A 246 -23.95 4.21 3.47
CA ARG A 246 -25.20 3.76 2.80
C ARG A 246 -25.07 2.42 2.07
N PHE A 247 -23.85 1.97 1.78
CA PHE A 247 -23.64 0.67 1.17
C PHE A 247 -23.50 -0.42 2.24
N ALA A 248 -24.21 -1.53 2.05
CA ALA A 248 -24.30 -2.60 3.04
C ALA A 248 -22.98 -3.35 3.26
N THR A 249 -22.20 -3.56 2.19
CA THR A 249 -21.03 -4.45 2.26
C THR A 249 -19.72 -3.67 2.31
N PRO A 250 -18.68 -4.16 3.04
CA PRO A 250 -17.37 -3.53 3.06
C PRO A 250 -16.74 -3.34 1.69
N ILE A 251 -16.95 -4.27 0.74
CA ILE A 251 -16.40 -4.15 -0.61
C ILE A 251 -17.06 -3.04 -1.44
N GLN A 252 -18.38 -2.81 -1.29
CA GLN A 252 -19.04 -1.66 -1.92
C GLN A 252 -18.48 -0.35 -1.39
N ARG A 253 -18.31 -0.24 -0.06
CA ARG A 253 -17.73 0.96 0.58
C ARG A 253 -16.32 1.22 0.06
N ALA A 254 -15.48 0.19 0.03
CA ALA A 254 -14.11 0.27 -0.47
C ALA A 254 -14.04 0.70 -1.94
N LEU A 255 -14.84 0.10 -2.82
CA LEU A 255 -14.81 0.44 -4.25
C LEU A 255 -15.50 1.78 -4.54
N PHE A 256 -16.49 2.19 -3.73
CA PHE A 256 -17.01 3.54 -3.75
C PHE A 256 -15.92 4.56 -3.40
N GLU A 257 -15.21 4.36 -2.29
CA GLU A 257 -14.17 5.27 -1.82
C GLU A 257 -12.96 5.33 -2.77
N ILE A 258 -12.50 4.21 -3.31
CA ILE A 258 -11.44 4.18 -4.33
C ILE A 258 -11.85 5.00 -5.55
N THR A 259 -13.09 4.83 -6.02
CA THR A 259 -13.62 5.56 -7.18
C THR A 259 -13.84 7.04 -6.89
N LEU A 260 -14.25 7.39 -5.66
CA LEU A 260 -14.39 8.79 -5.25
C LEU A 260 -13.01 9.46 -5.18
N MET A 261 -12.03 8.79 -4.59
CA MET A 261 -10.66 9.25 -4.45
C MET A 261 -9.97 9.47 -5.80
N SER A 262 -10.26 8.63 -6.80
CA SER A 262 -9.69 8.77 -8.15
C SER A 262 -10.19 10.01 -8.90
N ARG A 263 -11.25 10.66 -8.41
CA ARG A 263 -11.81 11.91 -8.98
C ARG A 263 -11.21 13.17 -8.36
N CYS A 264 -10.36 13.03 -7.35
CA CYS A 264 -9.63 14.16 -6.78
C CYS A 264 -8.50 14.61 -7.70
N ALA A 265 -8.09 15.88 -7.57
CA ALA A 265 -6.97 16.41 -8.36
C ALA A 265 -5.61 15.91 -7.88
N GLU A 266 -5.52 15.53 -6.61
CA GLU A 266 -4.35 14.90 -6.01
C GLU A 266 -4.74 14.09 -4.77
N ILE A 267 -3.87 13.13 -4.40
CA ILE A 267 -4.02 12.29 -3.21
C ILE A 267 -2.76 12.43 -2.36
N HIS A 268 -2.92 12.74 -1.07
CA HIS A 268 -1.88 12.62 -0.06
C HIS A 268 -2.14 11.39 0.80
N ALA A 269 -1.21 10.45 0.77
CA ALA A 269 -1.35 9.16 1.44
C ALA A 269 0.01 8.56 1.80
N GLY A 270 0.04 7.68 2.80
CA GLY A 270 1.13 6.72 2.93
C GLY A 270 1.12 5.71 1.76
N PHE A 271 1.99 4.69 1.80
CA PHE A 271 2.02 3.60 0.82
C PHE A 271 0.81 2.64 0.92
N SER A 272 -0.40 3.18 0.70
CA SER A 272 -1.67 2.46 0.69
C SER A 272 -2.02 1.99 -0.73
N ALA A 273 -2.41 0.73 -0.86
CA ALA A 273 -2.84 0.18 -2.13
C ALA A 273 -4.11 0.86 -2.67
N PHE A 274 -5.02 1.28 -1.78
CA PHE A 274 -6.25 1.98 -2.17
C PHE A 274 -5.91 3.31 -2.87
N ALA A 275 -5.00 4.09 -2.26
CA ALA A 275 -4.51 5.33 -2.85
C ALA A 275 -3.78 5.10 -4.18
N HIS A 276 -3.01 4.00 -4.30
CA HIS A 276 -2.34 3.67 -5.57
C HIS A 276 -3.31 3.24 -6.66
N VAL A 277 -4.36 2.48 -6.35
CA VAL A 277 -5.43 2.14 -7.32
C VAL A 277 -6.13 3.41 -7.77
N ALA A 278 -6.57 4.24 -6.82
CA ALA A 278 -7.26 5.49 -7.11
C ALA A 278 -6.42 6.45 -7.97
N ALA A 279 -5.14 6.63 -7.62
CA ALA A 279 -4.22 7.47 -8.40
C ALA A 279 -4.03 6.94 -9.83
N ARG A 280 -3.97 5.62 -10.01
CA ARG A 280 -3.85 5.00 -11.33
C ARG A 280 -5.10 5.24 -12.18
N ILE A 281 -6.28 5.07 -11.59
CA ILE A 281 -7.56 5.35 -12.25
C ILE A 281 -7.68 6.83 -12.62
N GLY A 282 -7.19 7.73 -11.75
CA GLY A 282 -7.22 9.18 -11.97
C GLY A 282 -6.10 9.74 -12.85
N ASP A 283 -5.21 8.91 -13.39
CA ASP A 283 -4.04 9.32 -14.19
C ASP A 283 -3.04 10.25 -13.50
N PHE A 284 -2.84 10.07 -12.20
CA PHE A 284 -1.80 10.80 -11.46
C PHE A 284 -1.05 9.89 -10.48
N LYS A 285 -0.10 10.45 -9.74
CA LYS A 285 0.62 9.74 -8.67
C LYS A 285 0.11 10.23 -7.32
N ALA A 286 -0.13 9.29 -6.41
CA ALA A 286 -0.31 9.64 -5.00
C ALA A 286 1.00 10.26 -4.46
N LYS A 287 0.86 11.36 -3.73
CA LYS A 287 1.93 12.07 -3.06
C LYS A 287 2.09 11.52 -1.65
N ALA A 288 3.32 11.35 -1.22
CA ALA A 288 3.62 11.06 0.17
C ALA A 288 3.48 12.36 0.98
N PRO A 289 3.14 12.31 2.29
CA PRO A 289 3.08 13.51 3.12
C PRO A 289 4.36 14.35 3.08
N ARG A 290 5.52 13.69 2.93
CA ARG A 290 6.83 14.34 2.80
C ARG A 290 7.00 15.25 1.59
N ASP A 291 6.15 15.09 0.58
CA ASP A 291 6.18 15.92 -0.63
C ASP A 291 5.54 17.30 -0.36
N SER A 292 4.74 17.43 0.71
CA SER A 292 4.14 18.70 1.18
C SER A 292 4.72 19.20 2.50
N LEU A 293 5.13 18.29 3.38
CA LEU A 293 5.69 18.59 4.69
C LEU A 293 6.96 17.75 4.90
N PRO A 294 8.17 18.27 4.73
CA PRO A 294 9.42 17.53 4.90
C PRO A 294 9.49 16.74 6.22
N LEU A 295 10.25 15.64 6.25
CA LEU A 295 10.26 14.70 7.38
C LEU A 295 10.59 15.36 8.73
N GLU A 296 11.56 16.28 8.78
CA GLU A 296 11.87 17.04 10.00
C GLU A 296 10.66 17.86 10.50
N GLN A 297 9.98 18.53 9.58
CA GLN A 297 8.79 19.31 9.93
C GLN A 297 7.63 18.41 10.37
N GLN A 298 7.54 17.18 9.85
CA GLN A 298 6.59 16.19 10.36
C GLN A 298 6.90 15.81 11.81
N VAL A 299 8.18 15.61 12.15
CA VAL A 299 8.61 15.35 13.54
C VAL A 299 8.20 16.52 14.45
N ASP A 300 8.40 17.77 14.01
CA ASP A 300 8.03 18.95 14.78
C ASP A 300 6.52 19.09 14.99
N VAL A 301 5.72 18.85 13.93
CA VAL A 301 4.24 18.85 14.01
C VAL A 301 3.76 17.77 14.98
N ILE A 302 4.35 16.57 14.94
CA ILE A 302 4.02 15.48 15.85
C ILE A 302 4.40 15.84 17.28
N ARG A 303 5.63 16.33 17.53
CA ARG A 303 6.08 16.73 18.87
C ARG A 303 5.19 17.82 19.46
N THR A 304 4.84 18.83 18.67
CA THR A 304 3.94 19.91 19.09
C THR A 304 2.57 19.36 19.49
N ALA A 305 1.99 18.48 18.67
CA ALA A 305 0.72 17.84 18.98
C ALA A 305 0.77 16.94 20.23
N LEU A 306 1.87 16.21 20.45
CA LEU A 306 2.06 15.36 21.62
C LEU A 306 2.33 16.14 22.91
N ALA A 307 2.79 17.39 22.81
CA ALA A 307 2.96 18.29 23.95
C ALA A 307 1.62 18.87 24.43
N ASP A 308 0.64 19.05 23.54
CA ASP A 308 -0.68 19.61 23.86
C ASP A 308 -1.59 18.57 24.57
N PRO A 309 -1.97 18.79 25.85
CA PRO A 309 -2.86 17.88 26.58
C PRO A 309 -4.25 17.74 25.95
N THR A 310 -4.76 18.80 25.32
CA THR A 310 -6.09 18.82 24.68
C THR A 310 -6.11 17.89 23.47
N VAL A 311 -5.06 17.97 22.65
CA VAL A 311 -4.88 17.07 21.51
C VAL A 311 -4.75 15.63 21.97
N ARG A 312 -3.97 15.37 23.03
CA ARG A 312 -3.80 14.02 23.58
C ARG A 312 -5.09 13.45 24.18
N GLN A 313 -5.96 14.28 24.74
CA GLN A 313 -7.24 13.82 25.26
C GLN A 313 -8.23 13.52 24.13
N ARG A 314 -8.18 14.28 23.03
CA ARG A 314 -9.05 14.11 21.87
C ARG A 314 -8.68 12.88 21.03
N ASP A 315 -7.39 12.66 20.80
CA ASP A 315 -6.94 11.67 19.81
C ASP A 315 -6.88 10.25 20.42
N PRO A 316 -7.31 9.20 19.67
CA PRO A 316 -7.27 7.83 20.17
C PRO A 316 -5.87 7.42 20.61
N ARG A 317 -5.75 6.75 21.77
CA ARG A 317 -4.43 6.41 22.35
C ARG A 317 -3.50 5.68 21.38
N LEU A 318 -4.02 4.74 20.58
CA LEU A 318 -3.20 4.01 19.62
C LEU A 318 -2.78 4.85 18.41
N GLN A 319 -3.56 5.87 18.02
CA GLN A 319 -3.13 6.87 17.04
C GLN A 319 -2.01 7.74 17.60
N THR A 320 -2.12 8.14 18.87
CA THR A 320 -1.09 8.91 19.59
C THR A 320 0.21 8.10 19.72
N ALA A 321 0.12 6.82 20.09
CA ALA A 321 1.27 5.92 20.17
C ALA A 321 1.94 5.75 18.81
N PHE A 322 1.16 5.54 17.75
CA PHE A 322 1.70 5.42 16.40
C PHE A 322 2.34 6.73 15.90
N ALA A 323 1.74 7.88 16.18
CA ALA A 323 2.33 9.18 15.81
C ALA A 323 3.70 9.36 16.49
N ALA A 324 3.80 9.06 17.79
CA ALA A 324 5.05 9.09 18.52
C ALA A 324 6.09 8.13 17.91
N TRP A 325 5.70 6.90 17.57
CA TRP A 325 6.55 5.95 16.86
C TRP A 325 7.00 6.48 15.49
N ALA A 326 6.10 7.02 14.67
CA ALA A 326 6.43 7.50 13.33
C ALA A 326 7.45 8.65 13.36
N ALA A 327 7.37 9.54 14.35
CA ALA A 327 8.38 10.58 14.55
C ALA A 327 9.70 10.00 15.08
N ALA A 328 9.65 9.04 16.00
CA ALA A 328 10.84 8.35 16.49
C ALA A 328 11.57 7.64 15.34
N ASP A 329 10.86 6.90 14.48
CA ASP A 329 11.42 6.16 13.34
C ASP A 329 12.27 7.06 12.43
N VAL A 330 11.80 8.28 12.13
CA VAL A 330 12.57 9.28 11.36
C VAL A 330 13.88 9.65 12.06
N LEU A 331 13.84 9.90 13.37
CA LEU A 331 15.02 10.26 14.16
C LEU A 331 15.99 9.09 14.30
N LEU A 332 15.48 7.87 14.43
CA LEU A 332 16.28 6.64 14.49
C LEU A 332 17.01 6.40 13.15
N GLU A 333 16.35 6.61 11.99
CA GLU A 333 16.99 6.55 10.67
C GLU A 333 18.15 7.55 10.54
N GLN A 334 18.09 8.67 11.27
CA GLN A 334 19.14 9.70 11.32
C GLN A 334 20.14 9.51 12.46
N GLN A 335 20.05 8.40 13.20
CA GLN A 335 20.90 8.11 14.36
C GLN A 335 20.80 9.15 15.50
N ARG A 336 19.69 9.88 15.57
CA ARG A 336 19.41 10.87 16.63
C ARG A 336 18.74 10.19 17.82
N TRP A 337 19.45 9.26 18.45
CA TRP A 337 18.92 8.38 19.50
C TRP A 337 18.35 9.16 20.69
N SER A 338 19.07 10.17 21.17
CA SER A 338 18.65 10.99 22.32
C SER A 338 17.33 11.73 22.03
N ASP A 339 17.18 12.24 20.81
CA ASP A 339 15.98 12.95 20.38
C ASP A 339 14.77 12.03 20.21
N ALA A 340 15.01 10.74 19.92
CA ALA A 340 13.97 9.73 19.76
C ALA A 340 13.42 9.22 21.11
N LEU A 341 14.20 9.27 22.19
CA LEU A 341 13.81 8.69 23.49
C LEU A 341 12.45 9.18 24.02
N PRO A 342 12.16 10.50 24.10
CA PRO A 342 10.88 10.96 24.66
C PRO A 342 9.67 10.51 23.81
N LEU A 343 9.87 10.33 22.51
CA LEU A 343 8.85 9.84 21.59
C LEU A 343 8.63 8.32 21.76
N LEU A 344 9.70 7.54 21.93
CA LEU A 344 9.61 6.12 22.21
C LEU A 344 8.96 5.84 23.58
N GLU A 345 9.32 6.61 24.61
CA GLU A 345 8.67 6.56 25.92
C GLU A 345 7.16 6.84 25.81
N ARG A 346 6.78 7.87 25.05
CA ARG A 346 5.37 8.17 24.77
C ARG A 346 4.68 7.03 24.03
N ALA A 347 5.31 6.46 23.00
CA ALA A 347 4.76 5.33 22.24
C ALA A 347 4.50 4.11 23.14
N VAL A 348 5.44 3.79 24.05
CA VAL A 348 5.29 2.71 25.04
C VAL A 348 4.19 3.01 26.06
N ALA A 349 4.08 4.27 26.51
CA ALA A 349 3.06 4.67 27.48
C ALA A 349 1.63 4.56 26.92
N ASP A 350 1.44 4.93 25.65
CA ASP A 350 0.13 4.89 24.99
C ASP A 350 -0.21 3.55 24.34
N ASP A 351 0.80 2.72 24.09
CA ASP A 351 0.62 1.33 23.66
C ASP A 351 1.47 0.35 24.50
N PRO A 352 1.07 0.11 25.77
CA PRO A 352 1.86 -0.67 26.71
C PRO A 352 1.89 -2.16 26.39
N VAL A 353 1.20 -2.64 25.36
CA VAL A 353 1.34 -4.05 24.91
C VAL A 353 2.29 -4.19 23.73
N ASN A 354 2.82 -3.09 23.20
CA ASN A 354 3.73 -3.10 22.08
C ASN A 354 5.15 -3.45 22.55
N GLY A 355 5.52 -4.72 22.37
CA GLY A 355 6.88 -5.19 22.65
C GLY A 355 7.92 -4.56 21.73
N PHE A 356 7.53 -4.27 20.49
CA PHE A 356 8.43 -3.72 19.48
C PHE A 356 8.91 -2.31 19.86
N TYR A 357 8.01 -1.41 20.32
CA TYR A 357 8.41 -0.08 20.79
C TYR A 357 9.37 -0.13 21.98
N ARG A 358 9.19 -1.10 22.90
CA ARG A 358 10.10 -1.29 24.04
C ARG A 358 11.49 -1.74 23.62
N VAL A 359 11.57 -2.66 22.66
CA VAL A 359 12.86 -3.10 22.10
C VAL A 359 13.58 -1.92 21.47
N LYS A 360 12.88 -1.08 20.70
CA LYS A 360 13.46 0.14 20.11
C LYS A 360 13.88 1.17 21.16
N LEU A 361 13.12 1.33 22.25
CA LEU A 361 13.49 2.19 23.39
C LEU A 361 14.77 1.68 24.08
N ALA A 362 14.83 0.41 24.46
CA ALA A 362 15.99 -0.18 25.10
C ALA A 362 17.23 -0.14 24.20
N SER A 363 17.08 -0.48 22.92
CA SER A 363 18.14 -0.36 21.91
C SER A 363 18.70 1.06 21.84
N SER A 364 17.84 2.08 21.80
CA SER A 364 18.25 3.49 21.79
C SER A 364 19.00 3.89 23.06
N LEU A 365 18.59 3.40 24.23
CA LEU A 365 19.28 3.63 25.51
C LEU A 365 20.66 2.95 25.54
N TYR A 366 20.80 1.70 25.08
CA TYR A 366 22.09 1.03 24.98
C TYR A 366 23.05 1.72 23.99
N ARG A 367 22.55 2.31 22.90
CA ARG A 367 23.36 3.13 21.97
C ARG A 367 23.89 4.40 22.61
N LEU A 368 23.23 4.87 23.65
CA LEU A 368 23.63 6.04 24.44
C LEU A 368 24.39 5.63 25.71
N GLU A 369 24.78 4.36 25.84
CA GLU A 369 25.46 3.79 27.01
C GLU A 369 24.68 3.98 28.33
N ARG A 370 23.36 4.19 28.24
CA ARG A 370 22.43 4.28 29.38
C ARG A 370 21.94 2.89 29.77
N ASP A 371 22.88 1.98 29.99
CA ASP A 371 22.64 0.54 30.10
C ASP A 371 21.70 0.18 31.27
N ALA A 372 21.83 0.86 32.41
CA ALA A 372 20.96 0.62 33.58
C ALA A 372 19.49 0.97 33.29
N GLU A 373 19.24 2.02 32.52
CA GLU A 373 17.88 2.42 32.13
C GLU A 373 17.31 1.49 31.08
N ALA A 374 18.13 1.07 30.12
CA ALA A 374 17.76 0.06 29.14
C ALA A 374 17.38 -1.27 29.82
N ASP A 375 18.17 -1.70 30.81
CA ASP A 375 17.91 -2.89 31.61
C ASP A 375 16.60 -2.76 32.38
N ALA A 376 16.30 -1.60 32.96
CA ALA A 376 15.03 -1.37 33.65
C ALA A 376 13.83 -1.48 32.69
N VAL A 377 13.92 -0.91 31.49
CA VAL A 377 12.87 -1.03 30.45
C VAL A 377 12.62 -2.49 30.08
N MET A 378 13.68 -3.27 29.91
CA MET A 378 13.58 -4.68 29.49
C MET A 378 13.18 -5.61 30.64
N ALA A 379 13.66 -5.38 31.86
CA ALA A 379 13.23 -6.11 33.05
C ALA A 379 11.71 -5.94 33.27
N ALA A 380 11.21 -4.70 33.16
CA ALA A 380 9.77 -4.43 33.25
C ALA A 380 8.95 -5.21 32.22
N ALA A 381 9.50 -5.50 31.04
CA ALA A 381 8.84 -6.30 30.01
C ALA A 381 8.99 -7.81 30.25
N LEU A 382 10.17 -8.27 30.68
CA LEU A 382 10.51 -9.70 30.77
C LEU A 382 9.98 -10.36 32.05
N GLU A 383 9.92 -9.60 33.15
CA GLU A 383 9.72 -10.10 34.51
C GLU A 383 8.32 -9.80 35.05
N SER A 384 7.53 -8.95 34.38
CA SER A 384 6.19 -8.61 34.81
C SER A 384 5.23 -9.81 34.76
N GLN A 385 4.46 -10.00 35.83
CA GLN A 385 3.34 -10.93 35.87
C GLN A 385 2.05 -10.38 35.25
N ASN A 386 2.04 -9.12 34.82
CA ASN A 386 0.88 -8.53 34.16
C ASN A 386 0.62 -9.20 32.81
N ARG A 387 -0.60 -9.70 32.61
CA ARG A 387 -1.02 -10.39 31.39
C ARG A 387 -0.80 -9.56 30.12
N SER A 388 -1.01 -8.24 30.18
CA SER A 388 -0.82 -7.34 29.03
C SER A 388 0.67 -7.21 28.66
N ILE A 389 1.54 -7.18 29.67
CA ILE A 389 2.99 -7.10 29.51
C ILE A 389 3.56 -8.45 29.04
N ARG A 390 2.96 -9.58 29.44
CA ARG A 390 3.31 -10.91 28.89
C ARG A 390 3.12 -10.97 27.37
N LYS A 391 2.07 -10.33 26.84
CA LYS A 391 1.86 -10.21 25.38
C LYS A 391 2.95 -9.33 24.75
N ALA A 392 3.31 -8.22 25.39
CA ALA A 392 4.43 -7.38 24.95
C ALA A 392 5.74 -8.17 24.89
N ARG A 393 6.05 -8.97 25.91
CA ARG A 393 7.20 -9.88 25.91
C ARG A 393 7.18 -10.83 24.71
N GLN A 394 6.06 -11.51 24.45
CA GLN A 394 5.95 -12.44 23.32
C GLN A 394 6.23 -11.73 21.99
N ILE A 395 5.68 -10.53 21.80
CA ILE A 395 5.89 -9.72 20.60
C ILE A 395 7.36 -9.28 20.47
N ALA A 396 7.97 -8.81 21.56
CA ALA A 396 9.38 -8.43 21.58
C ALA A 396 10.27 -9.61 21.19
N LEU A 397 10.02 -10.80 21.75
CA LEU A 397 10.78 -12.01 21.41
C LEU A 397 10.57 -12.44 19.96
N ALA A 398 9.34 -12.36 19.44
CA ALA A 398 9.06 -12.65 18.03
C ALA A 398 9.83 -11.69 17.10
N ALA A 399 9.79 -10.39 17.39
CA ALA A 399 10.52 -9.36 16.66
C ALA A 399 12.02 -9.65 16.63
N LEU A 400 12.56 -10.05 17.78
CA LEU A 400 13.97 -10.35 17.96
C LEU A 400 14.42 -11.67 17.33
N LYS A 401 13.52 -12.60 17.01
CA LYS A 401 13.88 -13.88 16.35
C LYS A 401 13.81 -13.83 14.83
N GLU A 402 13.04 -12.90 14.26
CA GLU A 402 12.78 -12.90 12.82
C GLU A 402 14.05 -12.54 12.01
N THR A 403 14.78 -13.55 11.54
CA THR A 403 15.94 -13.40 10.65
C THR A 403 15.45 -13.30 9.20
N SER A 404 15.35 -12.08 8.69
CA SER A 404 15.14 -11.72 7.28
C SER A 404 13.74 -11.94 6.67
N GLY A 405 13.30 -10.92 5.91
CA GLY A 405 12.28 -11.02 4.86
C GLY A 405 10.81 -10.73 5.21
N LYS A 406 10.38 -10.79 6.48
CA LYS A 406 8.94 -10.77 6.86
C LYS A 406 8.48 -9.73 7.91
N GLY A 407 9.34 -8.76 8.26
CA GLY A 407 8.86 -7.46 8.78
C GLY A 407 9.37 -6.96 10.11
N PHE A 408 10.57 -7.33 10.54
CA PHE A 408 11.29 -6.65 11.60
C PHE A 408 12.72 -6.36 11.17
N THR A 409 13.06 -5.09 10.98
CA THR A 409 14.45 -4.66 10.76
C THR A 409 15.07 -4.40 12.13
N LEU A 410 15.35 -5.48 12.87
CA LEU A 410 16.00 -5.44 14.19
C LEU A 410 17.45 -5.95 14.16
N GLN A 411 18.06 -6.08 12.98
CA GLN A 411 19.45 -6.57 12.88
C GLN A 411 20.42 -5.65 13.64
N SER A 412 20.35 -4.35 13.40
CA SER A 412 21.19 -3.38 14.11
C SER A 412 20.86 -3.33 15.61
N ASP A 413 19.61 -3.59 15.99
CA ASP A 413 19.21 -3.70 17.40
C ASP A 413 19.83 -4.94 18.08
N ARG A 414 19.96 -6.07 17.37
CA ARG A 414 20.63 -7.27 17.91
C ARG A 414 22.12 -7.03 18.14
N GLU A 415 22.77 -6.33 17.22
CA GLU A 415 24.17 -5.95 17.34
C GLU A 415 24.40 -5.09 18.60
N ILE A 416 23.55 -4.08 18.84
CA ILE A 416 23.70 -3.26 20.05
C ILE A 416 23.42 -4.05 21.34
N PHE A 417 22.52 -5.03 21.35
CA PHE A 417 22.33 -5.89 22.52
C PHE A 417 23.56 -6.77 22.79
N ALA A 418 24.24 -7.26 21.76
CA ALA A 418 25.50 -8.00 21.94
C ALA A 418 26.60 -7.09 22.51
N GLU A 419 26.71 -5.85 22.02
CA GLU A 419 27.63 -4.86 22.56
C GLU A 419 27.33 -4.54 24.03
N ALA A 420 26.08 -4.27 24.38
CA ALA A 420 25.67 -4.01 25.76
C ALA A 420 25.92 -5.21 26.70
N SER A 421 25.72 -6.43 26.20
CA SER A 421 26.09 -7.65 26.93
C SER A 421 27.59 -7.70 27.27
N SER A 422 28.44 -7.29 26.33
CA SER A 422 29.90 -7.20 26.55
C SER A 422 30.29 -6.13 27.57
N ARG A 423 29.46 -5.08 27.73
CA ARG A 423 29.60 -4.06 28.78
C ARG A 423 29.07 -4.49 30.15
N GLY A 424 28.47 -5.68 30.24
CA GLY A 424 28.02 -6.28 31.50
C GLY A 424 26.51 -6.25 31.74
N SER A 425 25.70 -5.73 30.82
CA SER A 425 24.24 -5.74 30.95
C SER A 425 23.69 -7.17 30.99
N GLU A 426 22.98 -7.50 32.08
CA GLU A 426 22.36 -8.83 32.24
C GLU A 426 21.16 -9.00 31.30
N GLN A 427 20.35 -7.95 31.15
CA GLN A 427 19.16 -8.02 30.30
C GLN A 427 19.54 -8.07 28.81
N ALA A 428 20.56 -7.33 28.39
CA ALA A 428 21.09 -7.43 27.03
C ALA A 428 21.64 -8.82 26.72
N ARG A 429 22.34 -9.45 27.68
CA ARG A 429 22.80 -10.85 27.55
C ARG A 429 21.62 -11.81 27.37
N ARG A 430 20.60 -11.71 28.24
CA ARG A 430 19.38 -12.52 28.13
C ARG A 430 18.70 -12.34 26.78
N LEU A 431 18.65 -11.13 26.24
CA LEU A 431 18.07 -10.86 24.92
C LEU A 431 18.91 -11.47 23.80
N ALA A 432 20.23 -11.28 23.84
CA ALA A 432 21.15 -11.88 22.86
C ALA A 432 21.00 -13.42 22.84
N ASP A 433 20.98 -14.07 24.01
CA ASP A 433 20.79 -15.52 24.14
C ASP A 433 19.45 -16.00 23.57
N LEU A 434 18.38 -15.20 23.75
CA LEU A 434 17.04 -15.50 23.23
C LEU A 434 16.96 -15.36 21.70
N THR A 435 17.88 -14.62 21.08
CA THR A 435 17.97 -14.48 19.62
C THR A 435 18.89 -15.49 18.95
N ALA A 436 19.83 -16.08 19.70
CA ALA A 436 20.75 -17.10 19.19
C ALA A 436 20.12 -18.51 19.10
N ARG A 437 18.91 -18.70 19.65
CA ARG A 437 18.12 -19.95 19.64
C ARG A 437 16.86 -19.81 18.78
#